data_AF-A0AA41QPK6-F1
#
_entry.id   AF-A0AA41QPK6-F1
#
_cell.length_a   1.000
_cell.length_b   1.000
_cell.length_c   1.000
_cell.angle_alpha   90.00
_cell.angle_beta   90.00
_cell.angle_gamma   90.00
#
_symmetry.space_group_name_H-M   'P 1'
#
loop_
_entity.id
_entity.type
_entity.pdbx_description
1 polymer ?
#
loop_
_entity_poly.entity_id
_entity_poly.type
_entity_poly.pdbx_seq_one_letter_code
_entity_poly.pdbx_strand_id
1 'polypeptide(L)'
;MTPPPSQYEADPAEEELQLLAQLARGHVRARHPSTQQVAFRLDRLGEARQVQFLHFAITEAGRTRLKKRAFIPVATYAGIVDLAAPHHSMISIEAMAHGLAIINRWAGATELPISVAQHSNLVADIFVTLYPALAGDVIYARLHDGHEYIIGDKIRPIVARLALDWPGIGKAVADIKAEVDTAILESLCLPPPSAAIAEAVAHADEVALATEWKLLIPHANGAAPFDTPPFKRIRSIKPLAWPDAEAAFLGALKRDIAQHGLVQR
;
A
#
# COMPACT_ATOMS: atom_id res chain seq x y z
N MET A 1 -32.17 44.10 -35.40
CA MET A 1 -30.78 43.65 -35.60
C MET A 1 -30.20 43.28 -34.24
N THR A 2 -30.33 42.01 -33.88
CA THR A 2 -29.74 41.42 -32.68
C THR A 2 -28.28 41.07 -32.99
N PRO A 3 -27.30 41.42 -32.14
CA PRO A 3 -25.90 41.04 -32.35
C PRO A 3 -25.73 39.51 -32.28
N PRO A 4 -24.75 38.94 -32.98
CA PRO A 4 -24.49 37.50 -32.94
C PRO A 4 -24.08 37.05 -31.53
N PRO A 5 -24.41 35.82 -31.11
CA PRO A 5 -23.96 35.29 -29.83
C PRO A 5 -22.42 35.31 -29.79
N SER A 6 -21.87 35.85 -28.71
CA SER A 6 -20.44 35.86 -28.44
C SER A 6 -19.90 34.43 -28.56
N GLN A 7 -18.80 34.28 -29.29
CA GLN A 7 -18.01 33.06 -29.29
C GLN A 7 -17.63 32.77 -27.83
N TYR A 8 -18.22 31.73 -27.26
CA TYR A 8 -17.76 31.14 -26.00
C TYR A 8 -16.36 30.60 -26.27
N GLU A 9 -15.32 31.32 -25.85
CA GLU A 9 -14.02 30.72 -25.61
C GLU A 9 -14.21 29.69 -24.50
N ALA A 10 -14.07 28.41 -24.84
CA ALA A 10 -14.17 27.33 -23.87
C ALA A 10 -13.10 27.50 -22.78
N ASP A 11 -13.48 27.30 -21.52
CA ASP A 11 -12.57 27.35 -20.38
C ASP A 11 -11.48 26.26 -20.54
N PRO A 12 -10.18 26.61 -20.51
CA PRO A 12 -9.09 25.64 -20.60
C PRO A 12 -9.18 24.50 -19.57
N ALA A 13 -9.82 24.73 -18.42
CA ALA A 13 -10.05 23.69 -17.41
C ALA A 13 -11.10 22.66 -17.84
N GLU A 14 -12.06 23.04 -18.67
CA GLU A 14 -13.12 22.16 -19.20
C GLU A 14 -12.60 21.31 -20.37
N GLU A 15 -11.66 21.85 -21.16
CA GLU A 15 -10.93 21.09 -22.19
C GLU A 15 -9.99 20.02 -21.59
N GLU A 16 -9.30 20.29 -20.48
CA GLU A 16 -8.42 19.33 -19.79
C GLU A 16 -9.23 18.19 -19.15
N LEU A 17 -10.41 18.51 -18.59
CA LEU A 17 -11.35 17.54 -18.04
C LEU A 17 -11.98 16.65 -19.14
N GLN A 18 -12.31 17.24 -20.29
CA GLN A 18 -12.78 16.48 -21.47
C GLN A 18 -11.68 15.60 -22.07
N LEU A 19 -10.41 16.03 -22.04
CA LEU A 19 -9.29 15.23 -22.54
C LEU A 19 -9.03 14.00 -21.63
N LEU A 20 -9.09 14.17 -20.31
CA LEU A 20 -9.00 13.06 -19.34
C LEU A 20 -10.19 12.09 -19.46
N ALA A 21 -11.39 12.60 -19.72
CA ALA A 21 -12.59 11.78 -19.96
C ALA A 21 -12.58 11.04 -21.32
N GLN A 22 -11.91 11.59 -22.34
CA GLN A 22 -11.69 10.95 -23.65
C GLN A 22 -10.56 9.91 -23.62
N LEU A 23 -9.49 10.16 -22.85
CA LEU A 23 -8.43 9.18 -22.54
C LEU A 23 -8.98 7.95 -21.82
N ALA A 24 -9.97 8.13 -20.94
CA ALA A 24 -10.71 7.06 -20.28
C ALA A 24 -11.66 6.27 -21.21
N ARG A 25 -11.89 6.72 -22.46
CA ARG A 25 -12.78 6.08 -23.45
C ARG A 25 -12.15 5.76 -24.80
N GLY A 26 -10.81 5.74 -24.89
CA GLY A 26 -10.14 4.90 -25.89
C GLY A 26 -9.62 5.53 -27.17
N HIS A 27 -9.46 6.86 -27.30
CA HIS A 27 -8.65 7.46 -28.38
C HIS A 27 -7.74 8.55 -27.83
N VAL A 28 -6.42 8.35 -27.93
CA VAL A 28 -5.44 9.34 -27.49
C VAL A 28 -4.86 10.11 -28.68
N ARG A 29 -5.00 11.44 -28.71
CA ARG A 29 -4.26 12.33 -29.63
C ARG A 29 -2.99 12.86 -28.97
N ALA A 30 -1.83 12.45 -29.49
CA ALA A 30 -0.53 12.88 -28.99
C ALA A 30 -0.23 14.35 -29.37
N ARG A 31 0.05 15.20 -28.36
CA ARG A 31 0.34 16.64 -28.56
C ARG A 31 1.82 17.03 -28.46
N HIS A 32 2.72 16.07 -28.20
CA HIS A 32 4.16 16.35 -28.10
C HIS A 32 4.91 15.96 -29.39
N PRO A 33 5.87 16.76 -29.90
CA PRO A 33 6.56 16.50 -31.16
C PRO A 33 7.25 15.14 -31.25
N SER A 34 7.83 14.66 -30.13
CA SER A 34 8.48 13.33 -30.07
C SER A 34 7.49 12.16 -30.20
N THR A 35 6.21 12.39 -29.88
CA THR A 35 5.15 11.38 -29.94
C THR A 35 4.33 11.43 -31.23
N GLN A 36 4.33 12.57 -31.93
CA GLN A 36 3.62 12.73 -33.21
C GLN A 36 4.27 11.93 -34.35
N GLN A 37 5.60 11.86 -34.41
CA GLN A 37 6.30 11.12 -35.47
C GLN A 37 6.07 9.60 -35.39
N VAL A 38 5.92 9.06 -34.17
CA VAL A 38 5.68 7.62 -33.95
C VAL A 38 4.23 7.27 -34.31
N ALA A 39 3.26 8.09 -33.88
CA ALA A 39 1.86 7.92 -34.23
C ALA A 39 1.62 7.96 -35.76
N PHE A 40 2.29 8.87 -36.46
CA PHE A 40 2.19 9.00 -37.92
C PHE A 40 2.76 7.80 -38.70
N ARG A 41 3.82 7.15 -38.20
CA ARG A 41 4.39 5.94 -38.83
C ARG A 41 3.47 4.72 -38.69
N LEU A 42 2.80 4.58 -37.55
CA LEU A 42 1.91 3.45 -37.28
C LEU A 42 0.62 3.52 -38.11
N ASP A 43 0.06 4.72 -38.31
CA ASP A 43 -1.12 4.96 -39.15
C ASP A 43 -0.86 4.61 -40.63
N ARG A 44 0.35 4.92 -41.12
CA ARG A 44 0.77 4.67 -42.51
C ARG A 44 0.98 3.20 -42.88
N LEU A 45 1.11 2.31 -41.91
CA LEU A 45 1.40 0.90 -42.14
C LEU A 45 0.16 0.01 -42.23
N GLY A 46 -1.06 0.54 -42.00
CA GLY A 46 -2.30 -0.20 -42.20
C GLY A 46 -2.53 -1.40 -41.27
N GLU A 47 -1.60 -1.73 -40.39
CA GLU A 47 -1.68 -2.83 -39.43
C GLU A 47 -2.28 -2.39 -38.09
N ALA A 48 -3.51 -1.89 -38.13
CA ALA A 48 -4.28 -1.63 -36.91
C ALA A 48 -4.87 -2.93 -36.36
N ARG A 49 -4.02 -3.82 -35.83
CA ARG A 49 -4.41 -4.85 -34.87
C ARG A 49 -3.33 -4.93 -33.78
N GLN A 50 -3.73 -4.54 -32.57
CA GLN A 50 -2.91 -4.31 -31.36
C GLN A 50 -2.16 -2.97 -31.32
N VAL A 51 -2.84 -1.96 -30.77
CA VAL A 51 -2.18 -0.76 -30.26
C VAL A 51 -1.51 -1.15 -28.94
N GLN A 52 -0.18 -1.27 -28.94
CA GLN A 52 0.60 -1.14 -27.72
C GLN A 52 0.28 0.24 -27.13
N PHE A 53 -0.22 0.25 -25.89
CA PHE A 53 -0.46 1.47 -25.14
C PHE A 53 0.79 2.36 -25.24
N LEU A 54 0.64 3.54 -25.86
CA LEU A 54 1.66 4.58 -25.79
C LEU A 54 1.90 4.85 -24.30
N HIS A 55 3.05 4.45 -23.79
CA HIS A 55 3.59 4.91 -22.52
C HIS A 55 3.69 6.44 -22.59
N PHE A 56 2.67 7.16 -22.16
CA PHE A 56 2.83 8.55 -21.77
C PHE A 56 3.68 8.53 -20.51
N ALA A 57 4.97 8.80 -20.65
CA ALA A 57 5.84 9.03 -19.52
C ALA A 57 5.45 10.37 -18.89
N ILE A 58 4.57 10.33 -17.88
CA ILE A 58 4.44 11.48 -16.98
C ILE A 58 5.82 11.65 -16.34
N THR A 59 6.48 12.76 -16.63
CA THR A 59 7.77 13.10 -16.01
C THR A 59 7.62 13.09 -14.50
N GLU A 60 8.70 12.82 -13.77
CA GLU A 60 8.67 12.87 -12.30
C GLU A 60 8.12 14.23 -11.81
N ALA A 61 8.56 15.33 -12.42
CA ALA A 61 8.02 16.66 -12.16
C ALA A 61 6.51 16.80 -12.45
N GLY A 62 6.01 16.16 -13.51
CA GLY A 62 4.58 16.12 -13.84
C GLY A 62 3.76 15.32 -12.83
N ARG A 63 4.28 14.17 -12.38
CA ARG A 63 3.68 13.35 -11.31
C ARG A 63 3.59 14.13 -10.00
N THR A 64 4.68 14.81 -9.63
CA THR A 64 4.72 15.65 -8.43
C THR A 64 3.71 16.81 -8.51
N ARG A 65 3.55 17.45 -9.68
CA ARG A 65 2.53 18.51 -9.86
C ARG A 65 1.10 17.97 -9.78
N LEU A 66 0.84 16.80 -10.34
CA LEU A 66 -0.48 16.15 -10.25
C LEU A 66 -0.79 15.75 -8.81
N LYS A 67 0.15 15.11 -8.09
CA LYS A 67 -0.01 14.79 -6.67
C LYS A 67 -0.29 16.04 -5.82
N LYS A 68 0.43 17.13 -6.04
CA LYS A 68 0.22 18.41 -5.32
C LYS A 68 -1.14 19.06 -5.56
N ARG A 69 -1.85 18.68 -6.62
CA ARG A 69 -3.17 19.21 -6.98
C ARG A 69 -4.30 18.21 -6.75
N ALA A 70 -3.96 16.93 -6.57
CA ALA A 70 -4.90 15.87 -6.31
C ALA A 70 -5.17 15.80 -4.80
N PHE A 71 -6.42 15.57 -4.44
CA PHE A 71 -6.83 15.15 -3.11
C PHE A 71 -7.49 13.79 -3.27
N ILE A 72 -6.88 12.74 -2.69
CA ILE A 72 -7.39 11.37 -2.79
C ILE A 72 -7.80 10.95 -1.38
N PRO A 73 -9.04 11.26 -0.94
CA PRO A 73 -9.47 11.05 0.43
C PRO A 73 -9.66 9.56 0.73
N VAL A 74 -9.06 9.11 1.82
CA VAL A 74 -9.34 7.83 2.45
C VAL A 74 -9.95 8.09 3.82
N ALA A 75 -11.17 7.59 4.05
CA ALA A 75 -11.81 7.65 5.35
C ALA A 75 -11.16 6.63 6.30
N THR A 76 -10.87 7.07 7.52
CA THR A 76 -10.41 6.25 8.64
C THR A 76 -11.40 6.40 9.79
N TYR A 77 -11.24 5.60 10.84
CA TYR A 77 -12.09 5.70 12.04
C TYR A 77 -12.07 7.08 12.70
N ALA A 78 -10.96 7.83 12.60
CA ALA A 78 -10.78 9.10 13.28
C ALA A 78 -10.76 10.33 12.35
N GLY A 79 -10.90 10.15 11.03
CA GLY A 79 -10.81 11.27 10.09
C GLY A 79 -10.50 10.86 8.66
N ILE A 80 -9.86 11.75 7.90
CA ILE A 80 -9.50 11.53 6.50
C ILE A 80 -7.98 11.62 6.35
N VAL A 81 -7.40 10.70 5.59
CA VAL A 81 -6.01 10.76 5.10
C VAL A 81 -6.02 11.07 3.62
N ASP A 82 -5.20 12.03 3.18
CA ASP A 82 -4.98 12.27 1.75
C ASP A 82 -3.93 11.30 1.21
N LEU A 83 -4.35 10.35 0.38
CA LEU A 83 -3.45 9.37 -0.21
C LEU A 83 -2.56 9.96 -1.31
N ALA A 84 -2.88 11.13 -1.86
CA ALA A 84 -2.01 11.81 -2.83
C ALA A 84 -0.77 12.42 -2.17
N ALA A 85 -0.90 12.81 -0.90
CA ALA A 85 0.14 13.40 -0.08
C ALA A 85 -0.09 13.09 1.42
N PRO A 86 0.19 11.83 1.86
CA PRO A 86 0.03 11.47 3.27
C PRO A 86 0.88 12.37 4.15
N HIS A 87 0.29 12.91 5.22
CA HIS A 87 0.99 13.78 6.15
C HIS A 87 0.88 13.24 7.57
N HIS A 88 1.96 13.36 8.36
CA HIS A 88 2.04 12.82 9.71
C HIS A 88 0.90 13.30 10.64
N SER A 89 0.41 14.53 10.46
CA SER A 89 -0.70 15.07 11.25
C SER A 89 -2.06 14.43 10.96
N MET A 90 -2.17 13.61 9.90
CA MET A 90 -3.39 12.87 9.54
C MET A 90 -3.40 11.45 10.14
N ILE A 91 -2.30 11.02 10.77
CA ILE A 91 -2.14 9.66 11.31
C ILE A 91 -2.68 9.60 12.74
N SER A 92 -3.45 8.57 13.05
CA SER A 92 -3.90 8.25 14.41
C SER A 92 -3.64 6.77 14.70
N ILE A 93 -2.97 6.48 15.82
CA ILE A 93 -2.70 5.10 16.25
C ILE A 93 -3.98 4.37 16.66
N GLU A 94 -4.99 5.10 17.15
CA GLU A 94 -6.33 4.55 17.44
C GLU A 94 -7.04 4.15 16.15
N ALA A 95 -7.02 5.02 15.13
CA ALA A 95 -7.60 4.69 13.83
C ALA A 95 -6.86 3.53 13.14
N MET A 96 -5.54 3.48 13.29
CA MET A 96 -4.71 2.38 12.82
C MET A 96 -5.09 1.07 13.50
N ALA A 97 -5.12 1.04 14.84
CA ALA A 97 -5.49 -0.15 15.58
C ALA A 97 -6.90 -0.65 15.19
N HIS A 98 -7.86 0.26 15.07
CA HIS A 98 -9.21 -0.05 14.64
C HIS A 98 -9.26 -0.65 13.23
N GLY A 99 -8.64 0.02 12.24
CA GLY A 99 -8.62 -0.44 10.86
C GLY A 99 -7.93 -1.80 10.70
N LEU A 100 -6.72 -1.95 11.26
CA LEU A 100 -5.96 -3.19 11.18
C LEU A 100 -6.65 -4.36 11.90
N ALA A 101 -7.45 -4.09 12.94
CA ALA A 101 -8.18 -5.13 13.66
C ALA A 101 -9.36 -5.71 12.88
N ILE A 102 -9.85 -4.99 11.87
CA ILE A 102 -11.02 -5.37 11.06
C ILE A 102 -10.59 -5.90 9.68
N ILE A 103 -9.47 -5.42 9.14
CA ILE A 103 -8.95 -5.90 7.85
C ILE A 103 -8.49 -7.34 7.98
N ASN A 104 -9.06 -8.22 7.16
CA ASN A 104 -8.73 -9.64 7.13
C ASN A 104 -7.50 -9.93 6.28
N ARG A 105 -6.60 -10.75 6.82
CA ARG A 105 -5.59 -11.43 6.02
C ARG A 105 -6.20 -12.54 5.18
N TRP A 106 -5.40 -13.02 4.23
CA TRP A 106 -5.79 -14.10 3.31
C TRP A 106 -7.06 -13.80 2.51
N ALA A 107 -7.39 -12.50 2.34
CA ALA A 107 -8.66 -12.05 1.80
C ALA A 107 -9.90 -12.70 2.48
N GLY A 108 -9.78 -13.06 3.77
CA GLY A 108 -10.82 -13.73 4.54
C GLY A 108 -10.99 -15.22 4.24
N ALA A 109 -10.01 -15.88 3.61
CA ALA A 109 -10.10 -17.30 3.23
C ALA A 109 -9.77 -18.30 4.36
N THR A 110 -9.48 -17.83 5.58
CA THR A 110 -9.29 -18.69 6.75
C THR A 110 -10.63 -19.13 7.33
N GLU A 111 -10.66 -20.25 8.07
CA GLU A 111 -11.90 -20.77 8.70
C GLU A 111 -12.56 -19.73 9.62
N LEU A 112 -11.74 -19.00 10.38
CA LEU A 112 -12.15 -17.86 11.19
C LEU A 112 -11.29 -16.65 10.82
N PRO A 113 -11.85 -15.42 10.82
CA PRO A 113 -11.13 -14.21 10.44
C PRO A 113 -9.86 -13.96 11.27
N ILE A 114 -8.73 -13.76 10.59
CA ILE A 114 -7.49 -13.26 11.20
C ILE A 114 -7.21 -11.87 10.67
N SER A 115 -7.02 -10.93 11.59
CA SER A 115 -6.83 -9.53 11.26
C SER A 115 -5.36 -9.18 11.05
N VAL A 116 -5.11 -8.10 10.29
CA VAL A 116 -3.74 -7.56 10.10
C VAL A 116 -3.13 -7.19 11.45
N ALA A 117 -3.92 -6.67 12.41
CA ALA A 117 -3.44 -6.39 13.77
C ALA A 117 -2.89 -7.63 14.49
N GLN A 118 -3.53 -8.79 14.35
CA GLN A 118 -3.05 -10.04 14.93
C GLN A 118 -1.76 -10.50 14.26
N HIS A 119 -1.69 -10.38 12.94
CA HIS A 119 -0.48 -10.66 12.18
C HIS A 119 0.70 -9.77 12.58
N SER A 120 0.50 -8.46 12.69
CA SER A 120 1.56 -7.54 13.13
C SER A 120 2.09 -7.87 14.53
N ASN A 121 1.21 -8.32 15.44
CA ASN A 121 1.65 -8.80 16.75
C ASN A 121 2.44 -10.11 16.65
N LEU A 122 2.01 -11.05 15.81
CA LEU A 122 2.73 -12.30 15.52
C LEU A 122 4.12 -12.03 14.94
N VAL A 123 4.24 -11.10 13.98
CA VAL A 123 5.52 -10.67 13.40
C VAL A 123 6.43 -10.08 14.46
N ALA A 124 5.91 -9.20 15.32
CA ALA A 124 6.67 -8.64 16.44
C ALA A 124 7.20 -9.72 17.41
N ASP A 125 6.39 -10.72 17.76
CA ASP A 125 6.78 -11.83 18.65
C ASP A 125 7.85 -12.74 18.01
N ILE A 126 7.73 -13.00 16.71
CA ILE A 126 8.73 -13.75 15.94
C ILE A 126 10.03 -12.95 15.85
N PHE A 127 9.94 -11.66 15.55
CA PHE A 127 11.08 -10.74 15.42
C PHE A 127 11.94 -10.72 16.68
N VAL A 128 11.35 -10.49 17.87
CA VAL A 128 12.11 -10.47 19.13
C VAL A 128 12.73 -11.82 19.47
N THR A 129 12.13 -12.91 19.01
CA THR A 129 12.64 -14.26 19.27
C THR A 129 13.80 -14.62 18.33
N LEU A 130 13.71 -14.27 17.05
CA LEU A 130 14.73 -14.56 16.05
C LEU A 130 15.92 -13.58 16.14
N TYR A 131 15.66 -12.34 16.53
CA TYR A 131 16.63 -11.24 16.55
C TYR A 131 16.69 -10.59 17.93
N PRO A 132 17.11 -11.31 18.99
CA PRO A 132 17.12 -10.77 20.35
C PRO A 132 18.02 -9.54 20.52
N ALA A 133 19.07 -9.40 19.69
CA ALA A 133 19.93 -8.23 19.68
C ALA A 133 19.24 -6.95 19.15
N LEU A 134 18.15 -7.10 18.39
CA LEU A 134 17.34 -6.01 17.83
C LEU A 134 16.01 -5.85 18.58
N ALA A 135 15.83 -6.48 19.74
CA ALA A 135 14.53 -6.48 20.43
C ALA A 135 14.03 -5.07 20.82
N GLY A 136 14.93 -4.09 20.98
CA GLY A 136 14.57 -2.69 21.20
C GLY A 136 13.91 -2.01 19.99
N ASP A 137 14.04 -2.60 18.81
CA ASP A 137 13.50 -2.11 17.52
C ASP A 137 12.18 -2.81 17.13
N VAL A 138 11.53 -3.51 18.07
CA VAL A 138 10.28 -4.27 17.83
C VAL A 138 9.14 -3.40 17.27
N ILE A 139 9.16 -2.09 17.52
CA ILE A 139 8.17 -1.16 16.97
C ILE A 139 8.13 -1.19 15.43
N TYR A 140 9.27 -1.35 14.75
CA TYR A 140 9.31 -1.45 13.29
C TYR A 140 8.65 -2.74 12.81
N ALA A 141 8.83 -3.85 13.52
CA ALA A 141 8.15 -5.10 13.23
C ALA A 141 6.63 -4.98 13.44
N ARG A 142 6.18 -4.24 14.47
CA ARG A 142 4.75 -4.03 14.70
C ARG A 142 4.10 -3.10 13.67
N LEU A 143 4.85 -2.13 13.16
CA LEU A 143 4.36 -1.12 12.21
C LEU A 143 4.54 -1.50 10.73
N HIS A 144 5.12 -2.67 10.41
CA HIS A 144 5.48 -3.02 9.03
C HIS A 144 4.30 -3.01 8.04
N ASP A 145 3.12 -3.45 8.50
CA ASP A 145 1.85 -3.41 7.76
C ASP A 145 0.98 -2.21 8.21
N GLY A 146 1.59 -1.23 8.87
CA GLY A 146 0.91 -0.03 9.36
C GLY A 146 0.14 0.68 8.27
N HIS A 147 0.70 0.86 7.07
CA HIS A 147 0.02 1.49 5.94
C HIS A 147 -1.32 0.85 5.55
N GLU A 148 -1.58 -0.40 5.92
CA GLU A 148 -2.77 -1.13 5.50
C GLU A 148 -4.06 -0.59 6.14
N TYR A 149 -4.02 0.13 7.26
CA TYR A 149 -5.25 0.75 7.79
C TYR A 149 -5.81 1.86 6.86
N ILE A 150 -4.96 2.39 5.98
CA ILE A 150 -5.32 3.39 4.96
C ILE A 150 -5.59 2.69 3.63
N ILE A 151 -4.65 1.87 3.14
CA ILE A 151 -4.74 1.34 1.78
C ILE A 151 -5.43 -0.03 1.70
N GLY A 152 -5.67 -0.69 2.84
CA GLY A 152 -6.14 -2.09 2.97
C GLY A 152 -5.07 -3.12 2.60
N ASP A 153 -5.24 -4.37 3.06
CA ASP A 153 -4.35 -5.49 2.67
C ASP A 153 -4.36 -5.67 1.14
N LYS A 154 -3.17 -5.55 0.54
CA LYS A 154 -2.95 -5.82 -0.89
C LYS A 154 -2.22 -7.15 -1.01
N ILE A 155 -2.99 -8.23 -0.99
CA ILE A 155 -2.44 -9.59 -1.05
C ILE A 155 -1.45 -9.75 -2.21
N ARG A 156 -0.28 -10.33 -1.92
CA ARG A 156 0.81 -10.51 -2.89
C ARG A 156 0.35 -11.11 -4.24
N PRO A 157 -0.57 -12.11 -4.29
CA PRO A 157 -1.04 -12.67 -5.55
C PRO A 157 -1.75 -11.67 -6.47
N ILE A 158 -2.56 -10.75 -5.95
CA ILE A 158 -3.27 -9.77 -6.81
C ILE A 158 -2.28 -8.77 -7.41
N VAL A 159 -1.31 -8.30 -6.61
CA VAL A 159 -0.27 -7.38 -7.08
C VAL A 159 0.59 -8.06 -8.16
N ALA A 160 0.98 -9.31 -7.95
CA ALA A 160 1.75 -10.09 -8.92
C ALA A 160 0.97 -10.30 -10.22
N ARG A 161 -0.32 -10.68 -10.13
CA ARG A 161 -1.19 -10.87 -11.30
C ARG A 161 -1.35 -9.57 -12.09
N LEU A 162 -1.58 -8.44 -11.41
CA LEU A 162 -1.68 -7.13 -12.06
C LEU A 162 -0.37 -6.75 -12.75
N ALA A 163 0.78 -7.08 -12.15
CA ALA A 163 2.09 -6.77 -12.72
C ALA A 163 2.40 -7.51 -14.04
N LEU A 164 1.70 -8.61 -14.32
CA LEU A 164 1.80 -9.30 -15.63
C LEU A 164 1.23 -8.45 -16.78
N ASP A 165 0.14 -7.72 -16.53
CA ASP A 165 -0.55 -6.93 -17.56
C ASP A 165 -0.08 -5.46 -17.55
N TRP A 166 0.32 -4.94 -16.38
CA TRP A 166 0.74 -3.56 -16.18
C TRP A 166 2.14 -3.47 -15.57
N PRO A 167 3.19 -3.44 -16.41
CA PRO A 167 4.57 -3.22 -15.94
C PRO A 167 4.67 -1.99 -15.05
N GLY A 168 5.26 -2.14 -13.88
CA GLY A 168 5.45 -1.06 -12.91
C GLY A 168 4.38 -0.92 -11.83
N ILE A 169 3.25 -1.65 -11.89
CA ILE A 169 2.22 -1.57 -10.83
C ILE A 169 2.75 -2.04 -9.47
N GLY A 170 3.61 -3.07 -9.44
CA GLY A 170 4.25 -3.53 -8.20
C GLY A 170 5.09 -2.42 -7.55
N LYS A 171 5.85 -1.68 -8.35
CA LYS A 171 6.60 -0.51 -7.87
C LYS A 171 5.65 0.60 -7.39
N ALA A 172 4.59 0.89 -8.14
CA ALA A 172 3.63 1.92 -7.75
C ALA A 172 2.95 1.62 -6.41
N VAL A 173 2.57 0.36 -6.16
CA VAL A 173 2.04 -0.08 -4.86
C VAL A 173 3.09 0.08 -3.76
N ALA A 174 4.34 -0.33 -4.01
CA ALA A 174 5.43 -0.18 -3.04
C ALA A 174 5.73 1.29 -2.71
N ASP A 175 5.71 2.18 -3.72
CA ASP A 175 5.91 3.62 -3.52
C ASP A 175 4.78 4.22 -2.65
N ILE A 176 3.52 3.82 -2.89
CA ILE A 176 2.38 4.25 -2.05
C ILE A 176 2.53 3.76 -0.61
N LYS A 177 2.91 2.49 -0.41
CA LYS A 177 3.18 1.93 0.93
C LYS A 177 4.25 2.77 1.65
N ALA A 178 5.38 3.02 0.98
CA ALA A 178 6.50 3.78 1.55
C ALA A 178 6.15 5.24 1.90
N GLU A 179 5.33 5.92 1.09
CA GLU A 179 4.84 7.27 1.39
C GLU A 179 3.98 7.29 2.66
N VAL A 180 3.10 6.30 2.83
CA VAL A 180 2.27 6.17 4.04
C VAL A 180 3.11 5.76 5.25
N ASP A 181 4.03 4.81 5.10
CA ASP A 181 4.93 4.38 6.17
C ASP A 181 5.80 5.54 6.67
N THR A 182 6.26 6.41 5.76
CA THR A 182 7.00 7.63 6.13
C THR A 182 6.15 8.55 7.01
N ALA A 183 4.91 8.83 6.62
CA ALA A 183 4.00 9.64 7.42
C ALA A 183 3.69 9.02 8.79
N ILE A 184 3.60 7.68 8.87
CA ILE A 184 3.44 6.95 10.13
C ILE A 184 4.66 7.14 11.03
N LEU A 185 5.86 6.89 10.52
CA LEU A 185 7.11 7.04 11.29
C LEU A 185 7.29 8.48 11.79
N GLU A 186 7.05 9.47 10.93
CA GLU A 186 7.08 10.90 11.29
C GLU A 186 6.07 11.24 12.39
N SER A 187 4.86 10.67 12.35
CA SER A 187 3.83 10.93 13.38
C SER A 187 4.23 10.42 14.77
N LEU A 188 5.13 9.44 14.82
CA LEU A 188 5.64 8.82 16.04
C LEU A 188 7.05 9.30 16.40
N CYS A 189 7.59 10.27 15.67
CA CYS A 189 8.97 10.74 15.80
C CYS A 189 10.02 9.61 15.71
N LEU A 190 9.76 8.59 14.88
CA LEU A 190 10.66 7.47 14.64
C LEU A 190 11.54 7.76 13.41
N PRO A 191 12.86 7.50 13.48
CA PRO A 191 13.67 7.51 12.27
C PRO A 191 13.30 6.32 11.36
N PRO A 192 13.68 6.34 10.07
CA PRO A 192 13.60 5.15 9.23
C PRO A 192 14.44 3.99 9.82
N PRO A 193 13.99 2.73 9.69
CA PRO A 193 14.75 1.59 10.17
C PRO A 193 16.08 1.47 9.41
N SER A 194 17.12 0.99 10.10
CA SER A 194 18.35 0.59 9.42
C SER A 194 18.10 -0.60 8.48
N ALA A 195 18.99 -0.82 7.51
CA ALA A 195 18.88 -1.97 6.60
C ALA A 195 18.80 -3.32 7.34
N ALA A 196 19.56 -3.47 8.43
CA ALA A 196 19.54 -4.68 9.24
C ALA A 196 18.18 -4.90 9.95
N ILE A 197 17.55 -3.82 10.44
CA ILE A 197 16.21 -3.89 11.03
C ILE A 197 15.18 -4.24 9.95
N ALA A 198 15.23 -3.56 8.80
CA ALA A 198 14.30 -3.80 7.70
C ALA A 198 14.37 -5.24 7.17
N GLU A 199 15.57 -5.80 7.02
CA GLU A 199 15.77 -7.20 6.62
C GLU A 199 15.24 -8.18 7.67
N ALA A 200 15.50 -7.92 8.95
CA ALA A 200 15.00 -8.75 10.05
C ALA A 200 13.46 -8.72 10.16
N VAL A 201 12.83 -7.56 9.95
CA VAL A 201 11.37 -7.43 9.88
C VAL A 201 10.81 -8.21 8.70
N ALA A 202 11.39 -8.06 7.50
CA ALA A 202 10.93 -8.78 6.30
C ALA A 202 11.03 -10.30 6.48
N HIS A 203 12.11 -10.79 7.09
CA HIS A 203 12.23 -12.22 7.37
C HIS A 203 11.21 -12.69 8.43
N ALA A 204 10.98 -11.91 9.49
CA ALA A 204 9.97 -12.25 10.50
C ALA A 204 8.54 -12.30 9.92
N ASP A 205 8.21 -11.41 8.99
CA ASP A 205 6.95 -11.43 8.22
C ASP A 205 6.82 -12.71 7.37
N GLU A 206 7.82 -13.06 6.56
CA GLU A 206 7.79 -14.30 5.77
C GLU A 206 7.64 -15.56 6.65
N VAL A 207 8.30 -15.57 7.82
CA VAL A 207 8.13 -16.66 8.81
C VAL A 207 6.70 -16.67 9.37
N ALA A 208 6.10 -15.51 9.66
CA ALA A 208 4.72 -15.40 10.12
C ALA A 208 3.74 -15.88 9.03
N LEU A 209 3.92 -15.46 7.78
CA LEU A 209 3.13 -15.88 6.63
C LEU A 209 3.14 -17.41 6.45
N ALA A 210 4.32 -18.04 6.52
CA ALA A 210 4.45 -19.49 6.43
C ALA A 210 3.76 -20.20 7.61
N THR A 211 3.83 -19.61 8.82
CA THR A 211 3.18 -20.12 10.03
C THR A 211 1.67 -20.06 9.92
N GLU A 212 1.14 -18.92 9.48
CA GLU A 212 -0.29 -18.71 9.24
C GLU A 212 -0.82 -19.70 8.20
N TRP A 213 -0.16 -19.84 7.04
CA TRP A 213 -0.57 -20.80 6.02
C TRP A 213 -0.72 -22.21 6.59
N LYS A 214 0.30 -22.67 7.30
CA LYS A 214 0.30 -24.02 7.89
C LYS A 214 -0.83 -24.23 8.89
N LEU A 215 -1.19 -23.21 9.66
CA LEU A 215 -2.13 -23.35 10.78
C LEU A 215 -3.56 -22.93 10.45
N LEU A 216 -3.76 -22.08 9.43
CA LEU A 216 -5.03 -21.41 9.15
C LEU A 216 -5.60 -21.71 7.76
N ILE A 217 -4.81 -22.31 6.86
CA ILE A 217 -5.25 -22.71 5.52
C ILE A 217 -5.23 -24.25 5.41
N PRO A 218 -6.15 -24.96 6.12
CA PRO A 218 -6.13 -26.43 6.20
C PRO A 218 -6.50 -27.12 4.89
N HIS A 219 -7.21 -26.42 3.99
CA HIS A 219 -7.67 -26.92 2.70
C HIS A 219 -6.85 -26.38 1.53
N ALA A 220 -5.58 -26.05 1.77
CA ALA A 220 -4.66 -25.65 0.71
C ALA A 220 -4.54 -26.76 -0.36
N ASN A 221 -4.51 -26.36 -1.64
CA ASN A 221 -4.26 -27.26 -2.76
C ASN A 221 -2.76 -27.52 -2.91
N GLY A 222 -2.16 -28.22 -1.95
CA GLY A 222 -0.75 -28.62 -1.96
C GLY A 222 0.10 -28.00 -0.85
N ALA A 223 1.42 -28.14 -0.97
CA ALA A 223 2.37 -27.57 -0.02
C ALA A 223 2.32 -26.03 -0.04
N ALA A 224 2.78 -25.41 1.05
CA ALA A 224 2.94 -23.96 1.11
C ALA A 224 3.85 -23.48 -0.02
N PRO A 225 3.47 -22.42 -0.77
CA PRO A 225 4.27 -21.89 -1.87
C PRO A 225 5.41 -20.98 -1.38
N PHE A 226 5.91 -21.18 -0.15
CA PHE A 226 6.90 -20.34 0.51
C PHE A 226 8.16 -21.14 0.81
N ASP A 227 9.33 -20.56 0.51
CA ASP A 227 10.62 -21.16 0.82
C ASP A 227 10.95 -21.09 2.32
N THR A 228 10.45 -20.05 3.00
CA THR A 228 10.66 -19.82 4.43
C THR A 228 9.88 -20.84 5.26
N PRO A 229 10.52 -21.56 6.20
CA PRO A 229 9.83 -22.52 7.02
C PRO A 229 8.96 -21.84 8.10
N PRO A 230 7.83 -22.46 8.50
CA PRO A 230 6.98 -21.94 9.56
C PRO A 230 7.69 -21.97 10.93
N PHE A 231 7.30 -21.06 11.81
CA PHE A 231 7.91 -20.91 13.12
C PHE A 231 7.54 -22.06 14.06
N LYS A 232 8.50 -22.95 14.32
CA LYS A 232 8.28 -24.19 15.09
C LYS A 232 7.73 -24.00 16.51
N ARG A 233 7.97 -22.84 17.12
CA ARG A 233 7.51 -22.53 18.48
C ARG A 233 6.00 -22.26 18.55
N ILE A 234 5.39 -21.83 17.46
CA ILE A 234 3.94 -21.52 17.41
C ILE A 234 3.23 -22.72 16.79
N ARG A 235 2.35 -23.33 17.60
CA ARG A 235 1.63 -24.56 17.22
C ARG A 235 0.15 -24.33 16.92
N SER A 236 -0.37 -23.18 17.31
CA SER A 236 -1.76 -22.77 17.08
C SER A 236 -1.83 -21.25 17.09
N ILE A 237 -2.67 -20.69 16.24
CA ILE A 237 -3.06 -19.28 16.28
C ILE A 237 -4.54 -19.30 16.63
N LYS A 238 -4.93 -18.60 17.71
CA LYS A 238 -6.32 -18.44 18.10
C LYS A 238 -6.83 -17.12 17.51
N PRO A 239 -7.76 -17.15 16.54
CA PRO A 239 -8.37 -15.92 16.03
C PRO A 239 -9.10 -15.17 17.13
N LEU A 240 -8.82 -13.87 17.22
CA LEU A 240 -9.45 -12.93 18.13
C LEU A 240 -10.64 -12.24 17.47
N ALA A 241 -11.66 -11.91 18.27
CA ALA A 241 -12.67 -10.94 17.83
C ALA A 241 -12.00 -9.58 17.61
N TRP A 242 -12.51 -8.80 16.66
CA TRP A 242 -11.87 -7.53 16.29
C TRP A 242 -11.63 -6.56 17.47
N PRO A 243 -12.50 -6.44 18.51
CA PRO A 243 -12.21 -5.55 19.63
C PRO A 243 -11.01 -6.02 20.47
N ASP A 244 -10.85 -7.34 20.62
CA ASP A 244 -9.72 -7.93 21.34
C ASP A 244 -8.41 -7.76 20.55
N ALA A 245 -8.48 -7.92 19.21
CA ALA A 245 -7.35 -7.66 18.33
C ALA A 245 -6.91 -6.18 18.36
N GLU A 246 -7.87 -5.26 18.31
CA GLU A 246 -7.64 -3.81 18.43
C GLU A 246 -6.95 -3.48 19.76
N ALA A 247 -7.52 -3.95 20.88
CA ALA A 247 -6.97 -3.71 22.21
C ALA A 247 -5.56 -4.29 22.38
N ALA A 248 -5.32 -5.51 21.87
CA ALA A 248 -4.02 -6.16 21.92
C ALA A 248 -2.96 -5.38 21.12
N PHE A 249 -3.26 -5.01 19.88
CA PHE A 249 -2.36 -4.24 19.03
C PHE A 249 -2.09 -2.85 19.58
N LEU A 250 -3.13 -2.08 19.93
CA LEU A 250 -2.98 -0.73 20.47
C LEU A 250 -2.20 -0.73 21.78
N GLY A 251 -2.50 -1.69 22.67
CA GLY A 251 -1.78 -1.84 23.93
C GLY A 251 -0.31 -2.16 23.73
N ALA A 252 0.03 -3.00 22.76
CA ALA A 252 1.42 -3.32 22.43
C ALA A 252 2.14 -2.14 21.77
N LEU A 253 1.52 -1.47 20.80
CA LEU A 253 2.10 -0.30 20.15
C LEU A 253 2.40 0.83 21.16
N LYS A 254 1.48 1.09 22.11
CA LYS A 254 1.72 2.07 23.19
C LYS A 254 2.92 1.71 24.07
N ARG A 255 3.14 0.43 24.36
CA ARG A 255 4.32 -0.04 25.11
C ARG A 255 5.60 0.17 24.30
N ASP A 256 5.59 -0.18 23.02
CA ASP A 256 6.75 -0.06 22.15
C ASP A 256 7.15 1.42 21.95
N ILE A 257 6.17 2.31 21.78
CA ILE A 257 6.41 3.78 21.73
C ILE A 257 7.07 4.26 23.02
N ALA A 258 6.54 3.84 24.17
CA ALA A 258 7.09 4.23 25.47
C ALA A 258 8.54 3.72 25.66
N GLN A 259 8.83 2.49 25.23
CA GLN A 259 10.16 1.89 25.31
C GLN A 259 11.15 2.60 24.39
N HIS A 260 10.78 2.87 23.13
CA HIS A 260 11.65 3.56 22.19
C HIS A 260 12.01 4.98 22.68
N GLY A 261 11.05 5.69 23.31
CA GLY A 261 11.30 6.99 23.92
C GLY A 261 12.24 6.97 25.14
N LEU A 262 12.41 5.82 25.80
CA LEU A 262 13.35 5.62 26.91
C LEU A 262 14.76 5.26 26.44
N VAL A 263 14.90 4.54 25.32
CA VAL A 263 16.20 4.12 24.76
C VAL A 263 16.96 5.27 24.10
N GLN A 264 16.27 6.31 23.65
CA GLN A 264 16.85 7.48 22.98
C GLN A 264 17.22 8.64 23.95
N ARG A 265 17.03 8.47 25.27
CA ARG A 265 17.45 9.42 26.31
C ARG A 265 18.72 8.96 26.99
#